data_AF-A0A8H6AU91-F1
#
_entry.id   AF-A0A8H6AU91-F1
#
_cell.length_a   1.000
_cell.length_b   1.000
_cell.length_c   1.000
_cell.angle_alpha   90.00
_cell.angle_beta   90.00
_cell.angle_gamma   90.00
#
_symmetry.space_group_name_H-M   'P 1'
#
loop_
_entity.id
_entity.type
_entity.pdbx_description
1 polymer ?
#
loop_
_entity_poly.entity_id
_entity_poly.type
_entity_poly.pdbx_seq_one_letter_code
_entity_poly.pdbx_strand_id
1 'polypeptide(L)'
;MSKKKSQLMNSFVSEHVSASTNSMSDLQADHDLWYKIRVLLHDLHNIANDHAAQARTQNPTDEFYISGPYFTLEEAARIKGTIVPSPILAEIPELEELEFEGDSEHHISPHSSPRS
;
A
#
# COMPACT_ATOMS: atom_id res chain seq x y z
N MET A 1 14.90 42.44 -28.81
CA MET A 1 14.90 42.40 -27.33
C MET A 1 13.86 41.41 -26.85
N SER A 2 14.30 40.44 -26.04
CA SER A 2 13.58 39.64 -25.04
C SER A 2 12.32 38.82 -25.43
N LYS A 3 12.57 37.52 -25.67
CA LYS A 3 11.67 36.40 -25.38
C LYS A 3 11.42 36.33 -23.87
N LYS A 4 10.17 36.19 -23.40
CA LYS A 4 9.80 35.63 -22.07
C LYS A 4 8.28 35.65 -21.86
N LYS A 5 7.61 34.54 -22.17
CA LYS A 5 6.32 34.14 -21.55
C LYS A 5 6.21 32.61 -21.50
N SER A 6 7.20 31.97 -20.89
CA SER A 6 7.12 30.57 -20.47
C SER A 6 7.63 30.49 -19.05
N GLN A 7 6.82 30.98 -18.10
CA GLN A 7 7.11 30.84 -16.67
C GLN A 7 5.82 30.97 -15.85
N LEU A 8 4.79 30.23 -16.23
CA LEU A 8 3.59 30.02 -15.41
C LEU A 8 3.11 28.57 -15.61
N MET A 9 3.98 27.62 -15.31
CA MET A 9 3.59 26.22 -15.06
C MET A 9 4.62 25.53 -14.14
N ASN A 10 5.18 26.26 -13.17
CA ASN A 10 6.17 25.71 -12.23
C ASN A 10 5.73 25.84 -10.77
N SER A 11 4.42 25.98 -10.52
CA SER A 11 3.85 25.95 -9.17
C SER A 11 2.70 24.97 -9.08
N PHE A 12 2.90 23.73 -9.57
CA PHE A 12 2.26 22.63 -8.86
C PHE A 12 3.19 22.31 -7.71
N VAL A 13 2.75 22.77 -6.56
CA VAL A 13 3.43 22.77 -5.27
C VAL A 13 4.05 21.40 -5.04
N SER A 14 5.38 21.32 -5.19
CA SER A 14 6.17 20.27 -4.56
C SER A 14 6.12 20.58 -3.08
N GLU A 15 5.13 19.99 -2.41
CA GLU A 15 5.05 19.97 -0.96
C GLU A 15 6.22 19.13 -0.48
N HIS A 16 7.38 19.78 -0.35
CA HIS A 16 8.54 19.27 0.36
C HIS A 16 8.16 19.17 1.84
N VAL A 17 7.38 18.15 2.18
CA VAL A 17 7.54 17.49 3.46
C VAL A 17 8.98 17.02 3.46
N SER A 18 9.81 17.65 4.28
CA SER A 18 11.12 17.11 4.63
C SER A 18 10.84 15.78 5.32
N ALA A 19 10.73 14.71 4.52
CA ALA A 19 10.32 13.41 4.99
C ALA A 19 11.46 12.89 5.85
N SER A 20 11.36 13.10 7.17
CA SER A 20 12.02 12.21 8.12
C SER A 20 11.48 10.82 7.84
N THR A 21 12.24 10.05 7.07
CA THR A 21 11.94 8.66 6.75
C THR A 21 12.00 7.88 8.07
N ASN A 22 10.84 7.52 8.59
CA ASN A 22 10.78 6.67 9.77
C ASN A 22 11.01 5.23 9.31
N SER A 23 11.88 4.50 9.98
CA SER A 23 11.97 3.05 9.80
C SER A 23 10.86 2.34 10.57
N MET A 24 10.59 1.09 10.21
CA MET A 24 9.67 0.25 10.97
C MET A 24 10.07 0.15 12.46
N SER A 25 11.37 0.13 12.76
CA SER A 25 11.88 0.10 14.14
C SER A 25 11.56 1.38 14.91
N ASP A 26 11.64 2.54 14.25
CA ASP A 26 11.30 3.84 14.88
C ASP A 26 9.81 3.94 15.20
N LEU A 27 8.97 3.31 14.37
CA LEU A 27 7.53 3.23 14.61
C LEU A 27 7.20 2.29 15.79
N GLN A 28 7.92 1.16 15.90
CA GLN A 28 7.74 0.22 17.01
C GLN A 28 8.27 0.74 18.34
N ALA A 29 9.32 1.57 18.30
CA ALA A 29 9.88 2.21 19.49
C ALA A 29 8.91 3.24 20.11
N ASP A 30 7.99 3.79 19.32
CA ASP A 30 6.90 4.63 19.79
C ASP A 30 5.73 3.75 20.27
N HIS A 31 5.72 3.47 21.58
CA HIS A 31 4.73 2.57 22.18
C HIS A 31 3.28 3.05 22.00
N ASP A 32 3.03 4.35 22.01
CA ASP A 32 1.67 4.91 21.90
C ASP A 32 1.15 4.76 20.48
N LEU A 33 1.97 5.14 19.50
CA LEU A 33 1.63 5.01 18.09
C LEU A 33 1.53 3.53 17.68
N TRP A 34 2.43 2.69 18.16
CA TRP A 34 2.39 1.26 17.94
C TRP A 34 1.15 0.60 18.56
N TYR A 35 0.75 1.03 19.76
CA TYR A 35 -0.49 0.56 20.38
C TYR A 35 -1.72 0.92 19.54
N LYS A 36 -1.80 2.15 19.01
CA LYS A 36 -2.89 2.58 18.11
C LYS A 36 -2.98 1.72 16.84
N ILE A 37 -1.84 1.35 16.25
CA ILE A 37 -1.80 0.41 15.12
C ILE A 37 -2.36 -0.95 15.51
N ARG A 38 -1.98 -1.48 16.68
CA ARG A 38 -2.52 -2.76 17.19
C ARG A 38 -4.02 -2.69 17.47
N VAL A 39 -4.51 -1.55 17.95
CA VAL A 39 -5.94 -1.31 18.15
C VAL A 39 -6.69 -1.31 16.82
N LEU A 40 -6.17 -0.63 15.78
CA LEU A 40 -6.76 -0.69 14.44
C LEU A 40 -6.83 -2.13 13.93
N LEU A 41 -5.74 -2.89 14.03
CA LEU A 41 -5.71 -4.30 13.60
C LEU A 41 -6.71 -5.17 14.37
N HIS A 42 -6.81 -4.97 15.68
CA HIS A 42 -7.79 -5.64 16.51
C HIS A 42 -9.21 -5.32 16.07
N ASP A 43 -9.50 -4.04 15.82
CA ASP A 43 -10.83 -3.62 15.42
C ASP A 43 -11.22 -4.20 14.07
N LEU A 44 -10.33 -4.14 13.07
CA LEU A 44 -10.56 -4.71 11.74
C LEU A 44 -10.85 -6.22 11.81
N HIS A 45 -10.20 -6.94 12.71
CA HIS A 45 -10.44 -8.37 12.93
C HIS A 45 -11.76 -8.66 13.66
N ASN A 46 -12.21 -7.74 14.52
CA ASN A 46 -13.33 -7.97 15.44
C ASN A 46 -14.58 -7.13 15.12
N ILE A 47 -14.68 -6.50 13.95
CA ILE A 47 -15.82 -5.64 13.56
C ILE A 47 -17.18 -6.32 13.81
N ALA A 48 -17.29 -7.62 13.50
CA ALA A 48 -18.55 -8.35 13.66
C ALA A 48 -18.90 -8.70 15.11
N ASN A 49 -17.91 -8.70 16.00
CA ASN A 49 -18.03 -9.24 17.37
C ASN A 49 -17.89 -8.17 18.46
N ASP A 50 -17.42 -6.97 18.11
CA ASP A 50 -17.21 -5.86 19.03
C ASP A 50 -17.87 -4.59 18.49
N HIS A 51 -18.94 -4.15 19.16
CA HIS A 51 -19.66 -2.92 18.81
C HIS A 51 -18.78 -1.66 18.91
N ALA A 52 -17.79 -1.62 19.80
CA ALA A 52 -16.87 -0.49 19.89
C ALA A 52 -15.87 -0.48 18.72
N ALA A 53 -15.43 -1.65 18.25
CA ALA A 53 -14.64 -1.78 17.02
C ALA A 53 -15.47 -1.37 15.79
N GLN A 54 -16.72 -1.85 15.71
CA GLN A 54 -17.66 -1.48 14.65
C GLN A 54 -17.89 0.03 14.59
N ALA A 55 -18.15 0.67 15.73
CA ALA A 55 -18.39 2.11 15.79
C ALA A 55 -17.16 2.93 15.34
N ARG A 56 -15.95 2.50 15.74
CA ARG A 56 -14.71 3.19 15.35
C ARG A 56 -14.38 3.01 13.88
N THR A 57 -14.67 1.85 13.30
CA THR A 57 -14.47 1.55 11.86
C THR A 57 -15.51 2.18 10.93
N GLN A 58 -16.66 2.65 11.44
CA GLN A 58 -17.66 3.37 10.64
C GLN A 58 -17.44 4.89 10.56
N ASN A 59 -16.57 5.43 11.39
CA ASN A 59 -16.23 6.86 11.46
C ASN A 59 -14.91 7.33 10.78
N PRO A 60 -14.07 6.48 10.14
CA PRO A 60 -12.86 6.95 9.47
C PRO A 60 -13.16 7.88 8.29
N THR A 61 -12.32 8.91 8.15
CA THR A 61 -12.41 9.88 7.04
C THR A 61 -11.64 9.40 5.79
N ASP A 62 -10.77 8.40 5.95
CA ASP A 62 -9.85 7.91 4.92
C ASP A 62 -10.03 6.40 4.66
N GLU A 63 -9.88 5.99 3.41
CA GLU A 63 -10.14 4.62 2.92
C GLU A 63 -9.19 3.58 3.52
N PHE A 64 -7.98 4.01 3.89
CA PHE A 64 -6.98 3.15 4.51
C PHE A 64 -7.11 3.06 6.03
N TYR A 65 -8.09 3.72 6.65
CA TYR A 65 -8.27 3.78 8.10
C TYR A 65 -7.07 4.40 8.84
N ILE A 66 -6.12 5.02 8.11
CA ILE A 66 -4.95 5.73 8.65
C ILE A 66 -5.31 7.20 8.88
N SER A 67 -6.38 7.44 9.65
CA SER A 67 -6.85 8.77 10.05
C SER A 67 -7.66 8.69 11.34
N GLY A 68 -8.30 9.79 11.75
CA GLY A 68 -9.22 9.78 12.88
C GLY A 68 -10.35 8.75 12.65
N PRO A 69 -10.81 8.02 13.69
CA PRO A 69 -10.52 8.23 15.12
C PRO A 69 -9.20 7.60 15.62
N TYR A 70 -8.46 6.88 14.78
CA TYR A 70 -7.28 6.12 15.22
C TYR A 70 -6.03 6.99 15.35
N PHE A 71 -5.83 7.88 14.37
CA PHE A 71 -4.60 8.66 14.25
C PHE A 71 -4.90 10.14 14.07
N THR A 72 -4.06 10.98 14.66
CA THR A 72 -4.00 12.39 14.29
C THR A 72 -3.44 12.55 12.88
N LEU A 73 -3.55 13.74 12.30
CA LEU A 73 -2.99 14.02 10.97
C LEU A 73 -1.47 13.81 10.93
N GLU A 74 -0.77 14.18 12.01
CA GLU A 74 0.67 14.01 12.14
C GLU A 74 1.06 12.53 12.25
N GLU A 75 0.35 11.77 13.08
CA GLU A 75 0.55 10.32 13.21
C GLU A 75 0.30 9.60 11.89
N ALA A 76 -0.76 9.97 11.18
CA ALA A 76 -1.08 9.43 9.87
C ALA A 76 0.01 9.73 8.83
N ALA A 77 0.55 10.95 8.82
CA ALA A 77 1.65 11.32 7.94
C ALA A 77 2.92 10.50 8.25
N ARG A 78 3.21 10.27 9.53
CA ARG A 78 4.35 9.47 9.99
C ARG A 78 4.22 7.99 9.60
N ILE A 79 3.03 7.41 9.77
CA ILE A 79 2.75 6.03 9.34
C ILE A 79 2.90 5.89 7.83
N LYS A 80 2.28 6.78 7.05
CA LYS A 80 2.34 6.74 5.58
C LYS A 80 3.74 6.98 5.03
N GLY A 81 4.57 7.72 5.75
CA GLY A 81 5.98 7.95 5.40
C GLY A 81 6.95 6.88 5.91
N THR A 82 6.46 5.84 6.59
CA THR A 82 7.32 4.77 7.12
C THR A 82 7.81 3.86 5.98
N ILE A 83 9.12 3.63 5.93
CA ILE A 83 9.71 2.69 4.96
C ILE A 83 9.63 1.29 5.55
N VAL A 84 8.86 0.42 4.88
CA VAL A 84 8.82 -1.01 5.15
C VAL A 84 9.71 -1.70 4.12
N PRO A 85 10.68 -2.53 4.56
CA PRO A 85 11.49 -3.30 3.62
C PRO A 85 10.56 -4.21 2.79
N SER A 86 10.74 -4.21 1.47
CA SER A 86 10.00 -5.10 0.60
C SER A 86 10.26 -6.55 1.03
N PRO A 87 9.23 -7.40 1.13
CA PRO A 87 9.44 -8.82 1.36
C PRO A 87 10.31 -9.36 0.23
N ILE A 88 11.37 -10.07 0.59
CA ILE A 88 12.19 -10.82 -0.36
C ILE A 88 11.46 -12.13 -0.65
N LEU A 89 11.30 -12.48 -1.94
CA LEU A 89 10.58 -13.69 -2.38
C LEU A 89 11.07 -14.98 -1.70
N ALA A 90 12.33 -15.02 -1.24
CA ALA A 90 12.89 -16.12 -0.46
C ALA A 90 12.18 -16.40 0.88
N GLU A 91 11.33 -15.49 1.36
CA GLU A 91 10.54 -15.66 2.59
C GLU A 91 9.11 -16.16 2.33
N ILE A 92 8.72 -16.38 1.08
CA ILE A 92 7.39 -16.88 0.69
C ILE A 92 7.55 -18.21 -0.07
N PRO A 93 7.56 -19.36 0.64
CA PRO A 93 7.79 -20.67 0.02
C PRO A 93 6.81 -20.99 -1.12
N GLU A 94 5.58 -20.48 -1.04
CA GLU A 94 4.52 -20.74 -2.03
C GLU A 94 4.74 -20.07 -3.40
N LEU A 95 5.65 -19.10 -3.52
CA LEU A 95 5.91 -18.38 -4.78
C LEU A 95 7.13 -18.91 -5.55
N GLU A 96 7.96 -19.76 -4.94
CA GLU A 96 9.09 -20.41 -5.60
C GLU A 96 8.62 -21.53 -6.55
N GLU A 97 7.46 -22.15 -6.29
CA GLU A 97 6.89 -23.19 -7.15
C GLU A 97 6.13 -22.66 -8.38
N LEU A 98 5.82 -21.36 -8.44
CA LEU A 98 5.25 -20.71 -9.62
C LEU A 98 6.35 -20.24 -10.58
N GLU A 99 7.27 -21.14 -10.93
CA GLU A 99 8.05 -20.98 -12.15
C GLU A 99 7.06 -20.99 -13.32
N PHE A 100 6.99 -19.85 -14.00
CA PHE A 100 6.22 -19.61 -15.20
C PHE A 100 6.45 -20.75 -16.21
N GLU A 101 5.42 -21.58 -16.42
CA GLU A 101 5.38 -22.57 -17.50
C GLU A 101 5.33 -21.83 -18.85
N GLY A 102 6.49 -21.33 -19.27
CA GLY A 102 6.73 -20.83 -20.60
C GLY A 102 6.85 -22.02 -21.54
N ASP A 103 5.80 -22.30 -22.31
CA ASP A 103 5.79 -21.98 -23.74
C ASP A 103 4.38 -22.20 -24.30
N SER A 104 3.88 -21.18 -24.99
CA SER A 104 2.64 -21.27 -25.75
C SER A 104 2.93 -22.01 -27.05
N GLU A 105 2.90 -23.34 -27.03
CA GLU A 105 2.92 -24.12 -28.26
C GLU A 105 1.61 -23.90 -29.02
N HIS A 106 1.59 -22.88 -29.90
CA HIS A 106 0.62 -22.76 -30.97
C HIS A 106 0.76 -23.95 -31.91
N HIS A 107 0.07 -25.03 -31.58
CA HIS A 107 -0.02 -26.24 -32.39
C HIS A 107 -0.85 -25.98 -33.66
N ILE A 108 -0.24 -25.39 -34.69
CA ILE A 108 -0.75 -25.45 -36.07
C ILE A 108 -0.63 -26.89 -36.56
N SER A 109 -1.71 -27.65 -36.40
CA SER A 109 -1.84 -29.00 -36.94
C SER A 109 -2.08 -28.94 -38.45
N PRO A 110 -1.30 -29.62 -39.30
CA PRO A 110 -1.60 -29.72 -40.72
C PRO A 110 -2.56 -30.90 -40.93
N HIS A 111 -3.87 -30.68 -40.78
CA HIS A 111 -4.83 -31.73 -41.15
C HIS A 111 -5.09 -31.68 -42.65
N SER A 112 -4.48 -32.64 -43.34
CA SER A 112 -4.77 -32.98 -44.72
C SER A 112 -6.14 -33.66 -44.85
N SER A 113 -6.85 -33.27 -45.92
CA SER A 113 -7.99 -33.91 -46.61
C SER A 113 -9.32 -34.11 -45.86
N PRO A 114 -10.43 -33.97 -46.62
CA PRO A 114 -11.07 -35.20 -47.07
C PRO A 114 -11.39 -35.23 -48.56
N ARG A 115 -11.34 -36.47 -49.04
CA ARG A 115 -11.81 -37.00 -50.32
C ARG A 115 -13.30 -36.71 -50.53
N SER A 116 -13.68 -36.31 -51.75
CA SER A 116 -14.97 -36.58 -52.39
C SER A 116 -14.73 -36.76 -53.87
#